data_AF-A0AAD5LY58-F1
#
_entry.id   AF-A0AAD5LY58-F1
#
_cell.length_a   1.000
_cell.length_b   1.000
_cell.length_c   1.000
_cell.angle_alpha   90.00
_cell.angle_beta   90.00
_cell.angle_gamma   90.00
#
_symmetry.space_group_name_H-M   'P 1'
#
loop_
_entity.id
_entity.type
_entity.pdbx_description
1 polymer ?
#
loop_
_entity_poly.entity_id
_entity_poly.type
_entity_poly.pdbx_seq_one_letter_code
_entity_poly.pdbx_strand_id
1 'polypeptide(L)'
;MEVFNSTIISWPPEAALSDEKHTQITYVALIRVNMTGLPDGLHHASIPPSLLDLEISISNLTHLPTDLALLWHDMDVFFIEYSRLTEFPSVALELNPYFLSLVGNEIREIPSLRS
;
A
#
# COMPACT_ATOMS: atom_id res chain seq x y z
N MET A 1 -9.69 -7.22 4.85
CA MET A 1 -10.72 -6.30 4.35
C MET A 1 -10.51 -6.11 2.87
N GLU A 2 -11.57 -6.08 2.07
CA GLU A 2 -11.46 -5.88 0.62
C GLU A 2 -12.35 -4.72 0.19
N VAL A 3 -11.81 -3.83 -0.65
CA VAL A 3 -12.55 -2.79 -1.37
C VAL A 3 -12.43 -3.10 -2.86
N PHE A 4 -13.55 -3.44 -3.49
CA PHE A 4 -13.58 -3.91 -4.86
C PHE A 4 -14.38 -2.99 -5.78
N ASN A 5 -13.87 -2.74 -6.99
CA ASN A 5 -14.57 -2.09 -8.10
C ASN A 5 -15.27 -0.78 -7.69
N SER A 6 -14.53 0.09 -7.01
CA SER A 6 -15.07 1.27 -6.33
C SER A 6 -14.23 2.50 -6.59
N THR A 7 -14.84 3.68 -6.50
CA THR A 7 -14.08 4.94 -6.43
C THR A 7 -13.99 5.35 -4.95
N ILE A 8 -12.77 5.41 -4.42
CA ILE A 8 -12.49 5.87 -3.06
C ILE A 8 -12.40 7.39 -3.12
N ILE A 9 -13.51 8.07 -2.81
CA ILE A 9 -13.58 9.54 -2.78
C ILE A 9 -12.88 10.07 -1.53
N SER A 10 -13.05 9.39 -0.40
CA SER A 10 -12.46 9.76 0.88
C SER A 10 -12.27 8.53 1.75
N TRP A 11 -11.11 8.44 2.39
CA TRP A 11 -10.88 7.58 3.53
C TRP A 11 -10.07 8.40 4.52
N PRO A 12 -10.75 9.18 5.38
CA PRO A 12 -10.10 10.21 6.15
C PRO A 12 -9.42 9.62 7.41
N PRO A 13 -8.56 10.39 8.10
CA PRO A 13 -7.84 9.94 9.30
C PRO A 13 -8.75 9.40 10.42
N GLU A 14 -9.96 9.90 10.58
CA GLU A 14 -10.90 9.45 11.62
C GLU A 14 -11.36 7.99 11.39
N ALA A 15 -11.28 7.55 10.14
CA ALA A 15 -11.56 6.18 9.69
C ALA A 15 -10.28 5.38 9.45
N ALA A 16 -9.13 5.82 9.95
CA ALA A 16 -7.86 5.10 9.78
C ALA A 16 -7.92 3.69 10.37
N LEU A 17 -7.19 2.78 9.73
CA LEU A 17 -6.86 1.51 10.36
C LEU A 17 -5.91 1.79 11.52
N SER A 18 -6.21 1.23 12.68
CA SER A 18 -5.48 1.47 13.92
C SER A 18 -5.63 0.27 14.84
N ASP A 19 -4.63 0.02 15.67
CA ASP A 19 -4.63 -1.12 16.59
C ASP A 19 -5.86 -1.07 17.52
N GLU A 20 -6.26 0.10 18.00
CA GLU A 20 -7.36 0.25 18.95
C GLU A 20 -8.72 -0.19 18.36
N LYS A 21 -8.91 0.01 17.05
CA LYS A 21 -10.18 -0.25 16.36
C LYS A 21 -10.15 -1.56 15.56
N HIS A 22 -8.97 -2.01 15.15
CA HIS A 22 -8.80 -3.07 14.16
C HIS A 22 -7.73 -4.09 14.58
N THR A 23 -7.73 -4.51 15.85
CA THR A 23 -6.74 -5.44 16.46
C THR A 23 -6.55 -6.79 15.75
N GLN A 24 -7.46 -7.18 14.85
CA GLN A 24 -7.45 -8.47 14.16
C GLN A 24 -7.40 -8.33 12.63
N ILE A 25 -7.20 -7.13 12.10
CA ILE A 25 -7.08 -6.98 10.65
C ILE A 25 -5.69 -7.45 10.23
N THR A 26 -5.64 -8.51 9.45
CA THR A 26 -4.37 -9.09 8.96
C THR A 26 -4.11 -8.82 7.49
N TYR A 27 -5.15 -8.42 6.77
CA TYR A 27 -5.16 -8.28 5.32
C TYR A 27 -5.98 -7.08 4.87
N VAL A 28 -5.48 -6.33 3.90
CA VAL A 28 -6.22 -5.27 3.19
C VAL A 28 -5.97 -5.38 1.68
N ALA A 29 -7.04 -5.43 0.89
CA ALA A 29 -6.95 -5.36 -0.55
C ALA A 29 -7.81 -4.24 -1.15
N LEU A 30 -7.19 -3.46 -2.04
CA LEU A 30 -7.83 -2.42 -2.83
C LEU A 30 -7.77 -2.83 -4.31
N ILE A 31 -8.85 -3.43 -4.81
CA ILE A 31 -8.87 -4.09 -6.12
C ILE A 31 -9.83 -3.36 -7.07
N ARG A 32 -9.38 -3.01 -8.28
CA ARG A 32 -10.19 -2.24 -9.25
C ARG A 32 -10.70 -0.93 -8.67
N VAL A 33 -9.82 -0.23 -7.95
CA VAL A 33 -10.18 1.02 -7.29
C VAL A 33 -9.70 2.25 -8.07
N ASN A 34 -10.45 3.32 -7.97
CA ASN A 34 -10.02 4.66 -8.40
C ASN A 34 -9.87 5.57 -7.18
N MET A 35 -8.72 6.19 -6.98
CA MET A 35 -8.38 7.01 -5.82
C MET A 35 -7.50 8.20 -6.20
N THR A 36 -7.48 9.27 -5.41
CA THR A 36 -6.62 10.43 -5.70
C THR A 36 -5.15 10.21 -5.34
N GLY A 37 -4.87 9.21 -4.51
CA GLY A 37 -3.58 8.80 -4.00
C GLY A 37 -3.78 7.65 -3.02
N LEU A 38 -2.74 7.24 -2.30
CA LEU A 38 -2.92 6.32 -1.17
C LEU A 38 -3.85 7.01 -0.13
N PRO A 39 -4.93 6.36 0.33
CA PRO A 39 -5.91 7.04 1.19
C PRO A 39 -5.32 7.39 2.57
N ASP A 40 -5.69 8.54 3.14
CA ASP A 40 -5.18 9.01 4.44
C ASP A 40 -5.42 8.02 5.58
N GLY A 41 -6.53 7.27 5.54
CA GLY A 41 -6.80 6.22 6.53
C GLY A 41 -5.81 5.04 6.50
N LEU A 42 -4.94 4.99 5.49
CA LEU A 42 -3.81 4.07 5.39
C LEU A 42 -2.45 4.79 5.51
N HIS A 43 -2.40 6.13 5.56
CA HIS A 43 -1.15 6.90 5.52
C HIS A 43 -1.04 7.99 6.61
N HIS A 44 -2.02 8.17 7.47
CA HIS A 44 -1.98 9.20 8.52
C HIS A 44 -1.34 8.74 9.83
N ALA A 45 -1.45 7.46 10.17
CA ALA A 45 -1.03 6.92 11.46
C ALA A 45 -0.44 5.52 11.31
N SER A 46 0.16 5.00 12.38
CA SER A 46 0.63 3.62 12.43
C SER A 46 -0.51 2.65 12.17
N ILE A 47 -0.28 1.74 11.23
CA ILE A 47 -1.22 0.67 10.92
C ILE A 47 -1.27 -0.36 12.08
N PRO A 48 -2.34 -1.16 12.20
CA PRO A 48 -2.43 -2.22 13.20
C PRO A 48 -1.27 -3.21 13.05
N PRO A 49 -0.55 -3.58 14.14
CA PRO A 49 0.56 -4.54 14.11
C PRO A 49 0.21 -5.91 13.50
N SER A 50 -1.07 -6.25 13.48
CA SER A 50 -1.56 -7.50 12.89
C SER A 50 -1.61 -7.47 11.36
N LEU A 51 -1.59 -6.29 10.72
CA LEU A 51 -1.74 -6.12 9.28
C LEU A 51 -0.43 -6.43 8.57
N LEU A 52 -0.31 -7.64 8.01
CA LEU A 52 0.92 -8.14 7.39
C LEU A 52 0.79 -8.29 5.87
N ASP A 53 -0.41 -8.17 5.33
CA ASP A 53 -0.70 -8.38 3.92
C ASP A 53 -1.49 -7.19 3.37
N LEU A 54 -0.89 -6.47 2.42
CA LEU A 54 -1.54 -5.35 1.75
C LEU A 54 -1.37 -5.43 0.23
N GLU A 55 -2.49 -5.40 -0.47
CA GLU A 55 -2.56 -5.54 -1.91
C GLU A 55 -3.32 -4.36 -2.54
N ILE A 56 -2.72 -3.74 -3.55
CA ILE A 56 -3.36 -2.71 -4.39
C ILE A 56 -3.26 -3.18 -5.83
N SER A 57 -4.39 -3.62 -6.40
CA SER A 57 -4.40 -4.26 -7.72
C SER A 57 -5.39 -3.61 -8.65
N ILE A 58 -4.96 -3.33 -9.89
CA ILE A 58 -5.80 -2.67 -10.90
C ILE A 58 -6.28 -1.31 -10.37
N SER A 59 -5.34 -0.38 -10.15
CA SER A 59 -5.65 0.95 -9.63
C SER A 59 -5.12 2.06 -10.52
N ASN A 60 -5.44 3.31 -10.18
CA ASN A 60 -4.85 4.49 -10.83
C ASN A 60 -3.68 5.09 -10.03
N LEU A 61 -3.14 4.39 -9.03
CA LEU A 61 -2.04 4.87 -8.18
C LEU A 61 -0.74 5.07 -9.00
N THR A 62 -0.10 6.23 -8.84
CA THR A 62 1.10 6.60 -9.60
C THR A 62 2.38 6.63 -8.76
N HIS A 63 2.27 6.70 -7.44
CA HIS A 63 3.39 6.72 -6.50
C HIS A 63 2.94 6.27 -5.11
N LEU A 64 3.90 5.85 -4.28
CA LEU A 64 3.71 5.72 -2.83
C LEU A 64 4.26 6.96 -2.13
N PRO A 65 3.72 7.32 -0.95
CA PRO A 65 4.34 8.32 -0.09
C PRO A 65 5.74 7.88 0.36
N THR A 66 6.71 8.79 0.36
CA THR A 66 8.11 8.49 0.69
C THR A 66 8.35 8.21 2.18
N ASP A 67 7.43 8.67 3.02
CA ASP A 67 7.43 8.50 4.48
C ASP A 67 6.63 7.27 4.94
N LEU A 68 6.16 6.43 4.00
CA LEU A 68 5.33 5.26 4.33
C LEU A 68 6.00 4.33 5.34
N ALA A 69 7.31 4.11 5.23
CA ALA A 69 8.09 3.28 6.15
C ALA A 69 8.27 3.89 7.56
N LEU A 70 7.89 5.15 7.78
CA LEU A 70 7.81 5.74 9.12
C LEU A 70 6.52 5.36 9.84
N LEU A 71 5.50 4.93 9.08
CA LEU A 71 4.15 4.67 9.58
C LEU A 71 3.82 3.18 9.55
N TRP A 72 4.32 2.47 8.55
CA TRP A 72 4.11 1.05 8.38
C TRP A 72 5.27 0.27 8.95
N HIS A 73 4.98 -0.91 9.48
CA HIS A 73 5.98 -1.87 9.92
C HIS A 73 6.27 -2.88 8.80
N ASP A 74 7.21 -3.79 9.05
CA ASP A 74 7.53 -4.91 8.15
C ASP A 74 6.25 -5.66 7.74
N MET A 75 6.19 -6.02 6.46
CA MET A 75 5.07 -6.75 5.85
C MET A 75 5.48 -8.17 5.46
N ASP A 76 4.52 -9.10 5.40
CA ASP A 76 4.75 -10.40 4.77
C ASP A 76 4.50 -10.30 3.26
N VAL A 77 3.41 -9.63 2.87
CA VAL A 77 2.97 -9.48 1.49
C VAL A 77 2.70 -8.01 1.21
N PHE A 78 3.36 -7.46 0.18
CA PHE A 78 3.08 -6.11 -0.28
C PHE A 78 3.02 -6.05 -1.80
N PHE A 79 1.80 -5.96 -2.34
CA PHE A 79 1.55 -5.98 -3.77
C PHE A 79 1.00 -4.64 -4.24
N ILE A 80 1.57 -4.12 -5.33
CA ILE A 80 1.02 -3.01 -6.10
C ILE A 80 1.03 -3.46 -7.55
N GLU A 81 -0.05 -4.06 -8.02
CA GLU A 81 -0.12 -4.68 -9.34
C GLU A 81 -1.05 -3.93 -10.28
N TYR A 82 -0.75 -3.98 -11.58
CA TYR A 82 -1.59 -3.41 -12.64
C TYR A 82 -2.05 -1.97 -12.34
N SER A 83 -1.18 -1.21 -11.68
CA SER A 83 -1.40 0.19 -11.32
C SER A 83 -0.64 1.09 -12.32
N ARG A 84 -0.27 2.30 -11.92
CA ARG A 84 0.36 3.29 -12.82
C ARG A 84 1.69 3.82 -12.28
N LEU A 85 2.39 3.03 -11.47
CA LEU A 85 3.71 3.43 -10.97
C LEU A 85 4.67 3.55 -12.16
N THR A 86 5.28 4.73 -12.34
CA THR A 86 6.30 4.96 -13.37
C THR A 86 7.72 4.88 -12.82
N GLU A 87 7.86 5.05 -11.51
CA GLU A 87 9.13 4.97 -10.78
C GLU A 87 9.09 3.78 -9.81
N PHE A 88 10.25 3.19 -9.57
CA PHE A 88 10.37 2.11 -8.60
C PHE A 88 10.10 2.65 -7.18
N PRO A 89 9.12 2.09 -6.43
CA PRO A 89 8.77 2.57 -5.11
C PRO A 89 9.79 2.06 -4.08
N SER A 90 10.95 2.72 -3.94
CA SER A 90 12.02 2.28 -3.02
C SER A 90 11.54 2.12 -1.57
N VAL A 91 10.57 2.93 -1.14
CA VAL A 91 9.94 2.80 0.19
C VAL A 91 9.30 1.42 0.43
N ALA A 92 8.90 0.70 -0.62
CA ALA A 92 8.38 -0.66 -0.50
C ALA A 92 9.45 -1.66 -0.03
N LEU A 93 10.73 -1.41 -0.32
CA LEU A 93 11.83 -2.24 0.18
C LEU A 93 12.14 -1.99 1.65
N GLU A 94 11.86 -0.78 2.15
CA GLU A 94 12.04 -0.42 3.55
C GLU A 94 11.02 -1.14 4.45
N LEU A 95 9.89 -1.58 3.88
CA LEU A 95 8.88 -2.42 4.56
C LEU A 95 9.27 -3.90 4.61
N ASN A 96 10.46 -4.27 4.12
CA ASN A 96 11.04 -5.62 4.18
C ASN A 96 10.05 -6.78 3.84
N PRO A 97 9.26 -6.68 2.75
CA PRO A 97 8.26 -7.69 2.43
C PRO A 97 8.89 -9.04 2.09
N TYR A 98 8.33 -10.13 2.62
CA TYR A 98 8.72 -11.47 2.17
C TYR A 98 8.31 -11.71 0.71
N PHE A 99 7.15 -11.18 0.31
CA PHE A 99 6.68 -11.14 -1.07
C PHE A 99 6.39 -9.71 -1.53
N LEU A 100 7.15 -9.23 -2.51
CA LEU A 100 6.89 -7.97 -3.22
C LEU A 100 6.51 -8.26 -4.67
N SER A 101 5.37 -7.70 -5.09
CA SER A 101 4.95 -7.73 -6.50
C SER A 101 4.64 -6.32 -6.98
N LEU A 102 5.24 -5.97 -8.11
CA LEU A 102 5.04 -4.70 -8.81
C LEU A 102 4.59 -4.93 -10.26
N VAL A 103 4.08 -6.13 -10.58
CA VAL A 103 3.76 -6.54 -11.95
C VAL A 103 2.70 -5.63 -12.56
N GLY A 104 2.81 -5.38 -13.87
CA GLY A 104 1.79 -4.63 -14.60
C GLY A 104 1.78 -3.12 -14.34
N ASN A 105 2.77 -2.57 -13.63
CA ASN A 105 3.03 -1.13 -13.61
C ASN A 105 3.85 -0.67 -14.83
N GLU A 106 4.11 0.64 -14.90
CA GLU A 106 4.85 1.31 -15.96
C GLU A 106 6.30 1.64 -15.55
N ILE A 107 6.85 0.89 -14.59
CA ILE A 107 8.21 1.07 -14.08
C ILE A 107 9.21 0.71 -15.17
N ARG A 108 10.04 1.68 -15.57
CA ARG A 108 11.04 1.49 -16.64
C ARG A 108 12.43 1.14 -16.13
N GLU A 109 12.72 1.51 -14.89
CA GLU A 109 14.05 1.38 -14.29
C GLU A 109 13.91 0.86 -12.87
N ILE A 110 14.76 -0.10 -12.52
CA ILE A 110 14.92 -0.58 -11.15
C ILE A 110 16.25 0.01 -10.66
N PRO A 111 16.27 0.70 -9.50
CA PRO A 111 17.49 1.27 -8.96
C PRO A 111 18.49 0.15 -8.64
N SER A 112 19.78 0.47 -8.73
CA SER A 112 20.83 -0.45 -8.30
C SER A 112 20.66 -0.76 -6.81
N LEU A 113 20.23 -1.99 -6.50
CA LEU A 113 20.16 -2.47 -5.13
C LEU A 113 21.59 -2.66 -4.63
N ARG A 114 21.99 -1.92 -3.58
CA ARG A 114 23.29 -2.14 -2.93
C ARG A 114 23.15 -3.37 -2.04
N SER A 115 23.85 -4.44 -2.42
CA SER A 115 24.03 -5.68 -1.63
C SER A 115 24.86 -5.45 -0.38
#